data_AF-A0A6C1ECS2-F1
#
_entry.id   AF-A0A6C1ECS2-F1
#
_cell.length_a   1.000
_cell.length_b   1.000
_cell.length_c   1.000
_cell.angle_alpha   90.00
_cell.angle_beta   90.00
_cell.angle_gamma   90.00
#
_symmetry.space_group_name_H-M   'P 1'
#
loop_
_entity.id
_entity.type
_entity.pdbx_description
1 polymer ?
#
loop_
_entity_poly.entity_id
_entity_poly.type
_entity_poly.pdbx_seq_one_letter_code
_entity_poly.pdbx_strand_id
1 'polypeptide(L)'
;MDGSTTVFILVLVCIFVFTVQRRNAKQAPTPTRTVKDTAPTPTVLATEESSSPEPLPEAHAAQRVNRKRPVNKDMVEIVMTMAPHVQQQKVVQDLRATGSIERTMENIFAGKLD
;
A
#
# COMPACT_ATOMS: atom_id res chain seq x y z
N MET A 1 27.03 0.47 -43.28
CA MET A 1 25.89 0.96 -42.48
C MET A 1 25.68 2.40 -42.90
N ASP A 2 24.57 2.65 -43.58
CA ASP A 2 24.36 3.89 -44.31
C ASP A 2 24.01 5.05 -43.38
N GLY A 3 24.35 6.28 -43.77
CA GLY A 3 24.13 7.46 -42.93
C GLY A 3 22.65 7.65 -42.53
N SER A 4 21.72 7.28 -43.43
CA SER A 4 20.28 7.24 -43.16
C SER A 4 19.91 6.24 -42.05
N THR A 5 20.49 5.04 -42.05
CA THR A 5 20.31 4.02 -41.02
C THR A 5 20.83 4.50 -39.66
N THR A 6 22.00 5.15 -39.63
CA THR A 6 22.58 5.72 -38.42
C THR A 6 21.70 6.85 -37.84
N VAL A 7 21.22 7.77 -38.68
CA VAL A 7 20.31 8.85 -38.26
C VAL A 7 18.98 8.30 -37.75
N PHE A 8 18.40 7.32 -38.45
CA PHE A 8 17.15 6.67 -38.05
C PHE A 8 17.24 6.02 -36.67
N ILE A 9 18.31 5.26 -36.41
CA ILE A 9 18.54 4.63 -35.10
C ILE A 9 18.76 5.67 -34.00
N LEU A 10 19.52 6.75 -34.29
CA LEU A 10 19.73 7.83 -33.33
C LEU A 10 18.40 8.51 -32.93
N VAL A 11 17.52 8.78 -33.89
CA VAL A 11 16.18 9.32 -33.64
C VAL A 11 15.33 8.38 -32.78
N LEU A 12 15.34 7.06 -33.07
CA LEU A 12 14.62 6.08 -32.25
C LEU A 12 15.15 6.02 -30.81
N VAL A 13 16.48 6.05 -30.62
CA VAL A 13 17.10 6.08 -29.29
C VAL A 13 16.72 7.36 -28.53
N CYS A 14 16.74 8.53 -29.17
CA CYS A 14 16.30 9.78 -28.55
C CYS A 14 14.83 9.73 -28.10
N ILE A 15 13.94 9.20 -28.94
CA ILE A 15 12.51 9.04 -28.60
C ILE A 15 12.34 8.04 -27.43
N PHE A 16 13.08 6.93 -27.45
CA PHE A 16 13.05 5.94 -26.37
C PHE A 16 13.50 6.54 -25.03
N VAL A 17 14.66 7.21 -25.01
CA VAL A 17 15.17 7.86 -23.78
C VAL A 17 14.20 8.94 -23.29
N PHE A 18 13.65 9.76 -24.18
CA PHE A 18 12.68 10.81 -23.80
C PHE A 18 11.38 10.23 -23.22
N THR A 19 10.84 9.16 -23.81
CA THR A 19 9.62 8.51 -23.31
C THR A 19 9.85 7.78 -21.98
N VAL A 20 11.00 7.15 -21.79
CA VAL A 20 11.40 6.53 -20.51
C VAL A 20 11.60 7.57 -19.42
N GLN A 21 12.38 8.64 -19.67
CA GLN A 21 12.55 9.74 -18.70
C GLN A 21 11.20 10.36 -18.31
N ARG A 22 10.32 10.63 -19.28
CA ARG A 22 8.99 11.23 -19.01
C ARG A 22 8.05 10.33 -18.22
N ARG A 23 8.23 9.00 -18.27
CA ARG A 23 7.53 8.03 -17.41
C ARG A 23 8.11 8.00 -15.99
N ASN A 24 9.44 7.98 -15.87
CA ASN A 24 10.12 7.98 -14.57
C ASN A 24 9.94 9.31 -13.81
N ALA A 25 9.91 10.45 -14.49
CA ALA A 25 9.65 11.76 -13.89
C ALA A 25 8.23 11.90 -13.26
N LYS A 26 7.30 10.99 -13.59
CA LYS A 26 5.97 10.90 -12.95
C LYS A 26 5.96 10.00 -11.71
N GLN A 27 7.06 9.31 -11.42
CA GLN A 27 7.26 8.51 -10.21
C GLN A 27 8.07 9.32 -9.20
N ALA A 28 7.42 10.31 -8.58
CA ALA A 28 8.01 10.99 -7.42
C ALA A 28 8.18 9.96 -6.27
N PRO A 29 9.32 9.94 -5.57
CA PRO A 29 9.56 8.96 -4.52
C PRO A 29 8.64 9.24 -3.32
N THR A 30 7.83 8.24 -2.94
CA THR A 30 7.02 8.28 -1.71
C THR A 30 7.95 8.45 -0.50
N PRO A 31 7.74 9.44 0.37
CA PRO A 31 8.65 9.70 1.49
C PRO A 31 8.58 8.58 2.52
N THR A 32 9.71 7.87 2.70
CA THR A 32 9.90 6.89 3.78
C THR A 32 9.78 7.61 5.13
N ARG A 33 8.64 7.45 5.79
CA ARG A 33 8.41 8.03 7.12
C ARG A 33 9.11 7.19 8.19
N THR A 34 10.40 7.44 8.38
CA THR A 34 11.17 6.95 9.53
C THR A 34 10.54 7.46 10.82
N VAL A 35 9.90 6.58 11.58
CA VAL A 35 9.58 6.81 12.99
C VAL A 35 10.49 5.90 13.79
N LYS A 36 11.36 6.49 14.62
CA LYS A 36 12.31 5.76 15.46
C LYS A 36 11.58 5.01 16.57
N ASP A 37 11.94 3.75 16.78
CA ASP A 37 11.78 3.11 18.08
C ASP A 37 12.68 3.78 19.12
N THR A 38 12.12 4.20 20.26
CA THR A 38 12.87 4.42 21.51
C THR A 38 11.90 4.34 22.71
N ALA A 39 11.95 3.22 23.42
CA ALA A 39 11.64 3.15 24.86
C ALA A 39 12.98 3.23 25.64
N PRO A 40 13.04 3.46 26.99
CA PRO A 40 11.97 3.38 27.99
C PRO A 40 11.88 4.55 29.03
N THR A 41 10.98 4.36 30.01
CA THR A 41 10.71 5.03 31.32
C THR A 41 11.99 5.42 32.13
N PRO A 42 12.01 6.35 33.15
CA PRO A 42 10.91 6.71 34.10
C PRO A 42 10.87 8.13 34.77
N THR A 43 9.93 8.31 35.74
CA THR A 43 10.07 9.10 37.01
C THR A 43 9.60 10.59 37.17
N VAL A 44 8.36 10.76 37.70
CA VAL A 44 7.95 11.49 38.95
C VAL A 44 7.68 13.04 39.00
N LEU A 45 6.66 13.42 39.82
CA LEU A 45 6.04 14.73 40.17
C LEU A 45 5.13 15.36 39.09
N ALA A 46 3.93 15.91 39.35
CA ALA A 46 3.12 16.19 40.56
C ALA A 46 1.63 16.41 40.11
N THR A 47 0.56 16.53 40.91
CA THR A 47 0.20 16.19 42.32
C THR A 47 -1.33 16.40 42.50
N GLU A 48 -2.04 15.48 43.17
CA GLU A 48 -3.45 15.55 43.69
C GLU A 48 -4.58 15.81 42.63
N GLU A 49 -5.81 15.30 42.72
CA GLU A 49 -6.69 15.05 43.87
C GLU A 49 -7.72 13.90 43.64
N SER A 50 -7.97 13.11 44.70
CA SER A 50 -9.14 12.27 45.03
C SER A 50 -10.20 11.85 43.97
N SER A 51 -10.30 10.54 43.67
CA SER A 51 -11.41 9.68 44.17
C SER A 51 -11.38 8.24 43.62
N SER A 52 -11.56 7.27 44.53
CA SER A 52 -11.84 5.83 44.27
C SER A 52 -13.38 5.65 44.14
N PRO A 53 -13.96 4.58 43.55
CA PRO A 53 -13.36 3.25 43.37
C PRO A 53 -13.61 2.50 42.04
N GLU A 54 -12.86 1.39 41.93
CA GLU A 54 -12.97 0.30 40.95
C GLU A 54 -14.36 -0.36 40.93
N PRO A 55 -14.86 -0.73 39.73
CA PRO A 55 -15.22 -2.14 39.54
C PRO A 55 -14.77 -2.73 38.19
N LEU A 56 -14.41 -4.02 38.21
CA LEU A 56 -14.17 -4.88 37.04
C LEU A 56 -15.49 -5.24 36.31
N PRO A 57 -15.44 -5.94 35.15
CA PRO A 57 -14.64 -5.70 33.95
C PRO A 57 -15.56 -5.72 32.72
N GLU A 58 -16.03 -4.57 32.22
CA GLU A 58 -16.86 -4.59 31.01
C GLU A 58 -16.05 -4.97 29.77
N ALA A 59 -16.39 -6.14 29.22
CA ALA A 59 -15.94 -6.59 27.93
C ALA A 59 -16.54 -5.71 26.83
N HIS A 60 -15.97 -4.51 26.65
CA HIS A 60 -16.19 -3.71 25.45
C HIS A 60 -15.75 -4.53 24.25
N ALA A 61 -16.72 -5.20 23.64
CA ALA A 61 -16.62 -5.79 22.32
C ALA A 61 -16.12 -4.68 21.39
N ALA A 62 -14.83 -4.70 21.09
CA ALA A 62 -14.16 -3.63 20.37
C ALA A 62 -14.83 -3.52 19.01
N GLN A 63 -15.73 -2.55 18.88
CA GLN A 63 -16.46 -2.29 17.65
C GLN A 63 -15.42 -1.84 16.64
N ARG A 64 -14.89 -2.82 15.89
CA ARG A 64 -13.88 -2.63 14.85
C ARG A 64 -14.53 -1.80 13.76
N VAL A 65 -14.50 -0.48 13.95
CA VAL A 65 -14.83 0.50 12.93
C VAL A 65 -13.95 0.14 11.75
N ASN A 66 -14.57 -0.45 10.73
CA ASN A 66 -13.89 -0.95 9.56
C ASN A 66 -13.49 0.27 8.71
N ARG A 67 -12.45 0.97 9.17
CA ARG A 67 -11.77 2.05 8.47
C ARG A 67 -11.20 1.43 7.19
N LYS A 68 -11.99 1.50 6.12
CA LYS A 68 -11.64 1.05 4.77
C LYS A 68 -10.25 1.57 4.46
N ARG A 69 -9.26 0.67 4.46
CA ARG A 69 -7.87 1.05 4.27
C ARG A 69 -7.72 1.58 2.83
N PRO A 70 -6.96 2.67 2.60
CA PRO A 70 -6.61 3.05 1.25
C PRO A 70 -5.85 1.89 0.59
N VAL A 71 -6.20 1.55 -0.64
CA VAL A 71 -5.52 0.49 -1.40
C VAL A 71 -4.18 1.04 -1.89
N ASN A 72 -3.08 0.50 -1.37
CA ASN A 72 -1.74 0.81 -1.87
C ASN A 72 -1.52 0.10 -3.22
N LYS A 73 -0.74 0.73 -4.10
CA LYS A 73 -0.40 0.16 -5.41
C LYS A 73 0.28 -1.21 -5.27
N ASP A 74 1.16 -1.33 -4.28
CA ASP A 74 1.93 -2.53 -3.96
C ASP A 74 1.01 -3.73 -3.64
N MET A 75 -0.13 -3.50 -2.98
CA MET A 75 -1.11 -4.55 -2.70
C MET A 75 -1.74 -5.11 -3.98
N VAL A 76 -1.99 -4.24 -4.96
CA VAL A 76 -2.50 -4.63 -6.28
C VAL A 76 -1.42 -5.38 -7.04
N GLU A 77 -0.18 -4.91 -6.99
CA GLU A 77 0.97 -5.53 -7.67
C GLU A 77 1.24 -6.95 -7.16
N ILE A 78 1.27 -7.16 -5.84
CA ILE A 78 1.44 -8.49 -5.23
C ILE A 78 0.31 -9.45 -5.65
N VAL A 79 -0.96 -9.01 -5.64
CA VAL A 79 -2.06 -9.88 -6.11
C VAL A 79 -1.95 -10.16 -7.62
N MET A 80 -1.57 -9.17 -8.44
CA MET A 80 -1.39 -9.36 -9.88
C MET A 80 -0.26 -10.33 -10.22
N THR A 81 0.83 -10.38 -9.44
CA THR A 81 1.90 -11.36 -9.66
C THR A 81 1.51 -12.78 -9.27
N MET A 82 0.63 -12.95 -8.28
CA MET A 82 0.11 -14.26 -7.86
C MET A 82 -1.07 -14.76 -8.71
N ALA A 83 -1.95 -13.85 -9.15
CA ALA A 83 -3.17 -14.13 -9.90
C ALA A 83 -3.29 -13.24 -11.16
N PRO A 84 -2.41 -13.42 -12.16
CA PRO A 84 -2.40 -12.58 -13.38
C PRO A 84 -3.60 -12.80 -14.30
N HIS A 85 -4.42 -13.83 -14.05
CA HIS A 85 -5.66 -14.11 -14.78
C HIS A 85 -6.83 -13.21 -14.34
N VAL A 86 -6.78 -12.67 -13.11
CA VAL A 86 -7.85 -11.82 -12.56
C VAL A 86 -7.73 -10.40 -13.10
N GLN A 87 -8.85 -9.76 -13.40
CA GLN A 87 -8.85 -8.36 -13.86
C GLN A 87 -8.38 -7.40 -12.77
N GLN A 88 -7.42 -6.52 -13.09
CA GLN A 88 -6.87 -5.55 -12.13
C GLN A 88 -7.94 -4.69 -11.44
N GLN A 89 -9.01 -4.31 -12.15
CA GLN A 89 -10.11 -3.53 -11.59
C GLN A 89 -10.85 -4.29 -10.48
N LYS A 90 -11.10 -5.60 -10.66
CA LYS A 90 -11.72 -6.47 -9.63
C LYS A 90 -10.81 -6.59 -8.41
N VAL A 91 -9.51 -6.79 -8.62
CA VAL A 91 -8.51 -6.82 -7.53
C VAL A 91 -8.49 -5.50 -6.74
N VAL A 92 -8.48 -4.35 -7.41
CA VAL A 92 -8.54 -3.03 -6.73
C VAL A 92 -9.84 -2.85 -5.94
N GLN A 93 -10.96 -3.34 -6.47
CA GLN A 93 -12.27 -3.26 -5.81
C GLN A 93 -12.34 -4.16 -4.58
N ASP A 94 -11.86 -5.41 -4.67
CA ASP A 94 -11.88 -6.33 -3.54
C ASP A 94 -10.86 -5.94 -2.47
N LEU A 95 -9.65 -5.52 -2.84
CA LEU A 95 -8.68 -4.96 -1.87
C LEU A 95 -9.23 -3.73 -1.13
N ARG A 96 -10.12 -2.93 -1.78
CA ARG A 96 -10.81 -1.80 -1.14
C ARG A 96 -11.91 -2.24 -0.17
N ALA A 97 -12.48 -3.43 -0.38
CA ALA A 97 -13.51 -4.02 0.49
C ALA A 97 -12.89 -4.82 1.65
N THR A 98 -11.90 -5.67 1.37
CA THR A 98 -11.23 -6.56 2.32
C THR A 98 -10.16 -5.85 3.15
N GLY A 99 -9.46 -4.87 2.56
CA GLY A 99 -8.30 -4.21 3.15
C GLY A 99 -7.08 -5.12 3.34
N SER A 100 -7.05 -6.31 2.74
CA SER A 100 -5.98 -7.32 2.90
C SER A 100 -5.75 -8.15 1.64
N ILE A 101 -4.48 -8.37 1.31
CA ILE A 101 -4.03 -9.24 0.20
C ILE A 101 -4.51 -10.68 0.42
N GLU A 102 -4.36 -11.21 1.64
CA GLU A 102 -4.69 -12.59 2.00
C GLU A 102 -6.17 -12.92 1.72
N ARG A 103 -7.08 -12.06 2.19
CA ARG A 103 -8.52 -12.21 1.96
C ARG A 103 -8.91 -12.05 0.49
N THR A 104 -8.20 -11.19 -0.25
CA THR A 104 -8.44 -11.06 -1.69
C THR A 104 -7.97 -12.30 -2.43
N MET A 105 -6.84 -12.90 -2.04
CA MET A 105 -6.43 -14.20 -2.58
C MET A 105 -7.41 -15.33 -2.22
N GLU A 106 -7.92 -15.37 -0.99
CA GLU A 106 -8.98 -16.31 -0.59
C GLU A 106 -10.25 -16.15 -1.47
N ASN A 107 -10.68 -14.92 -1.73
CA ASN A 107 -11.82 -14.65 -2.63
C ASN A 107 -11.54 -15.05 -4.09
N ILE A 108 -10.30 -14.91 -4.58
CA ILE A 108 -9.88 -15.36 -5.91
C ILE A 108 -9.94 -16.89 -5.99
N PHE A 109 -9.33 -17.61 -5.04
CA PHE A 109 -9.37 -19.08 -5.02
C PHE A 109 -10.78 -19.64 -4.78
N ALA A 110 -11.66 -18.88 -4.11
CA ALA A 110 -13.08 -19.21 -3.97
C ALA A 110 -13.94 -18.88 -5.21
N GLY A 111 -13.33 -18.44 -6.33
CA GLY A 111 -14.04 -18.14 -7.58
C GLY A 111 -14.95 -16.90 -7.53
N LYS A 112 -14.81 -16.04 -6.52
CA LYS A 112 -15.63 -14.81 -6.39
C LYS A 112 -15.15 -13.66 -7.26
N LEU A 113 -13.93 -13.78 -7.83
CA LEU A 113 -13.25 -12.71 -8.55
C LEU A 113 -12.95 -12.99 -10.04
N ASP A 114 -13.38 -14.15 -10.58
CA ASP A 114 -13.36 -14.44 -12.03
C ASP A 114 -14.17 -13.41 -12.82
#